data_AF-A0A1Z7ZWZ9-F1
#
_entry.id   AF-A0A1Z7ZWZ9-F1
#
_cell.length_a   1.000
_cell.length_b   1.000
_cell.length_c   1.000
_cell.angle_alpha   90.00
_cell.angle_beta   90.00
_cell.angle_gamma   90.00
#
_symmetry.space_group_name_H-M   'P 1'
#
loop_
_entity.id
_entity.type
_entity.pdbx_description
1 polymer ?
#
loop_
_entity_poly.entity_id
_entity_poly.type
_entity_poly.pdbx_seq_one_letter_code
_entity_poly.pdbx_strand_id
1 'polypeptide(L)'
;MSSIQDLENDKTYFMKEYNILISELKQKNRIEEQTNISLTDLTKVAKYLNTAKPQSHMRNHKFALLEYLTELKSLSENKNATEIDFLNLKKDKLNSVMHFVNIKNGFSIRNNLIHSYALIGIIIDIILSISGIAKHYHYIPIFMMIFLIIGSIKHKKAKSKNKILEL
;
A
#
# COMPACT_ATOMS: atom_id res chain seq x y z
N MET A 1 -33.81 5.28 -11.11
CA MET A 1 -33.24 6.28 -10.16
C MET A 1 -32.21 5.56 -9.31
N SER A 2 -30.93 5.92 -9.21
CA SER A 2 -30.06 6.80 -9.99
C SER A 2 -28.64 6.34 -9.64
N SER A 3 -27.99 5.56 -10.51
CA SER A 3 -26.66 4.98 -10.23
C SER A 3 -25.60 6.03 -9.89
N ILE A 4 -25.81 7.27 -10.32
CA ILE A 4 -24.97 8.43 -10.00
C ILE A 4 -25.20 8.89 -8.56
N GLN A 5 -26.46 8.95 -8.12
CA GLN A 5 -26.86 9.39 -6.78
C GLN A 5 -26.46 8.35 -5.72
N ASP A 6 -26.53 7.05 -6.05
CA ASP A 6 -26.03 5.96 -5.21
C ASP A 6 -24.49 6.02 -5.08
N LEU A 7 -23.78 6.38 -6.15
CA LEU A 7 -22.32 6.52 -6.14
C LEU A 7 -21.87 7.73 -5.32
N GLU A 8 -22.60 8.84 -5.42
CA GLU A 8 -22.34 10.08 -4.70
C GLU A 8 -22.63 9.92 -3.20
N ASN A 9 -23.69 9.19 -2.86
CA ASN A 9 -23.98 8.77 -1.48
C ASN A 9 -22.89 7.84 -0.93
N ASP A 10 -22.42 6.84 -1.68
CA ASP A 10 -21.32 5.95 -1.25
C ASP A 10 -20.02 6.70 -0.99
N LYS A 11 -19.66 7.67 -1.86
CA LYS A 11 -18.47 8.52 -1.68
C LYS A 11 -18.57 9.40 -0.45
N THR A 12 -19.71 10.05 -0.28
CA THR A 12 -19.96 10.98 0.83
C THR A 12 -19.97 10.23 2.16
N TYR A 13 -20.65 9.08 2.21
CA TYR A 13 -20.68 8.20 3.37
C TYR A 13 -19.29 7.71 3.75
N PHE A 14 -18.54 7.14 2.80
CA PHE A 14 -17.19 6.62 3.05
C PHE A 14 -16.25 7.67 3.65
N MET A 15 -16.18 8.87 3.04
CA MET A 15 -15.29 9.91 3.56
C MET A 15 -15.75 10.48 4.89
N LYS A 16 -17.06 10.54 5.15
CA LYS A 16 -17.60 10.96 6.44
C LYS A 16 -17.13 10.00 7.55
N GLU A 17 -17.38 8.71 7.38
CA GLU A 17 -16.97 7.67 8.34
C GLU A 17 -15.45 7.65 8.54
N TYR A 18 -14.69 7.72 7.44
CA TYR A 18 -13.23 7.78 7.47
C TYR A 18 -12.72 8.96 8.32
N ASN A 19 -13.27 10.15 8.11
CA ASN A 19 -12.85 11.35 8.82
C ASN A 19 -13.15 11.28 10.32
N ILE A 20 -14.29 10.68 10.70
CA ILE A 20 -14.65 10.46 12.11
C ILE A 20 -13.60 9.55 12.76
N LEU A 21 -13.35 8.36 12.20
CA LEU A 21 -12.41 7.40 12.75
C LEU A 21 -10.98 7.97 12.86
N ILE A 22 -10.49 8.64 11.82
CA ILE A 22 -9.16 9.25 11.86
C ILE A 22 -9.07 10.36 12.90
N SER A 23 -10.12 11.17 13.08
CA SER A 23 -10.10 12.23 14.10
C SER A 23 -9.96 11.68 15.52
N GLU A 24 -10.64 10.57 15.81
CA GLU A 24 -10.53 9.88 17.10
C GLU A 24 -9.15 9.24 17.29
N LEU A 25 -8.61 8.61 16.25
CA LEU A 25 -7.26 8.02 16.29
C LEU A 25 -6.17 9.08 16.47
N LYS A 26 -6.33 10.26 15.86
CA LYS A 26 -5.39 11.39 16.01
C LYS A 26 -5.34 11.95 17.42
N GLN A 27 -6.44 11.93 18.16
CA GLN A 27 -6.45 12.36 19.57
C GLN A 27 -5.60 11.43 20.45
N LYS A 28 -5.35 10.21 20.01
CA LYS A 28 -4.50 9.23 20.68
C LYS A 28 -3.09 9.30 20.09
N ASN A 29 -2.28 10.23 20.61
CA ASN A 29 -0.93 10.59 20.14
C ASN A 29 0.09 9.43 19.95
N ARG A 30 -0.24 8.17 20.28
CA ARG A 30 0.68 7.02 20.22
C ARG A 30 0.38 6.01 19.09
N ILE A 31 -0.69 6.18 18.34
CA ILE A 31 -1.12 5.15 17.37
C ILE A 31 -0.14 5.02 16.20
N GLU A 32 0.38 6.13 15.69
CA GLU A 32 1.39 6.10 14.61
C GLU A 32 2.69 5.41 15.07
N GLU A 33 3.10 5.60 16.33
CA GLU A 33 4.27 4.94 16.91
C GLU A 33 4.04 3.42 17.06
N GLN A 34 2.86 3.01 17.53
CA GLN A 34 2.53 1.59 17.78
C GLN A 34 2.35 0.79 16.48
N THR A 35 1.91 1.44 15.41
CA THR A 35 1.58 0.77 14.14
C THR A 35 2.63 0.94 13.06
N ASN A 36 3.57 1.89 13.25
CA ASN A 36 4.51 2.34 12.24
C ASN A 36 3.80 2.76 10.92
N ILE A 37 2.57 3.25 11.03
CA ILE A 37 1.72 3.65 9.91
C ILE A 37 1.39 5.13 10.03
N SER A 38 1.69 5.90 8.98
CA SER A 38 1.28 7.31 8.92
C SER A 38 -0.22 7.43 8.63
N LEU A 39 -0.97 8.10 9.51
CA LEU A 39 -2.38 8.45 9.27
C LEU A 39 -2.52 9.39 8.07
N THR A 40 -1.48 10.18 7.79
CA THR A 40 -1.41 11.03 6.59
C THR A 40 -1.40 10.17 5.32
N ASP A 41 -0.69 9.05 5.32
CA ASP A 41 -0.64 8.13 4.18
C ASP A 41 -1.93 7.34 4.01
N LEU A 42 -2.55 6.91 5.11
CA LEU A 42 -3.93 6.38 5.06
C LEU A 42 -4.91 7.40 4.47
N THR A 43 -4.71 8.69 4.75
CA THR A 43 -5.59 9.76 4.21
C THR A 43 -5.40 9.90 2.71
N LYS A 44 -4.18 9.76 2.19
CA LYS A 44 -3.93 9.73 0.74
C LYS A 44 -4.62 8.54 0.08
N VAL A 45 -4.55 7.37 0.71
CA VAL A 45 -5.21 6.14 0.24
C VAL A 45 -6.73 6.31 0.22
N ALA A 46 -7.34 6.82 1.29
CA ALA A 46 -8.78 7.07 1.36
C ALA A 46 -9.25 8.05 0.28
N LYS A 47 -8.55 9.18 0.12
CA LYS A 47 -8.85 10.15 -0.96
C LYS A 47 -8.77 9.50 -2.34
N TYR A 48 -7.80 8.63 -2.58
CA TYR A 48 -7.71 7.89 -3.83
C TYR A 48 -8.90 6.94 -4.02
N LEU A 49 -9.22 6.11 -3.04
CA LEU A 49 -10.38 5.19 -3.12
C LEU A 49 -11.69 5.94 -3.36
N ASN A 50 -11.80 7.18 -2.85
CA ASN A 50 -12.99 8.00 -3.03
C ASN A 50 -13.09 8.67 -4.42
N THR A 51 -11.96 9.11 -4.97
CA THR A 51 -11.92 9.91 -6.20
C THR A 51 -11.66 9.09 -7.46
N ALA A 52 -11.11 7.88 -7.33
CA ALA A 52 -10.84 7.00 -8.44
C ALA A 52 -12.13 6.59 -9.20
N LYS A 53 -11.98 6.30 -10.49
CA LYS A 53 -13.08 5.79 -11.32
C LYS A 53 -13.66 4.52 -10.67
N PRO A 54 -14.99 4.41 -10.53
CA PRO A 54 -15.61 3.27 -9.86
C PRO A 54 -15.25 1.96 -10.57
N GLN A 55 -14.77 1.01 -9.78
CA GLN A 55 -14.44 -0.37 -10.18
C GLN A 55 -15.18 -1.32 -9.24
N SER A 56 -15.49 -2.54 -9.72
CA SER A 56 -16.21 -3.57 -8.96
C SER A 56 -15.63 -3.81 -7.55
N HIS A 57 -14.31 -3.79 -7.42
CA HIS A 57 -13.63 -4.06 -6.14
C HIS A 57 -13.39 -2.81 -5.27
N MET A 58 -13.65 -1.60 -5.78
CA MET A 58 -13.35 -0.36 -5.05
C MET A 58 -14.14 -0.25 -3.74
N ARG A 59 -15.40 -0.67 -3.78
CA ARG A 59 -16.28 -0.67 -2.61
C ARG A 59 -15.73 -1.59 -1.50
N ASN A 60 -15.23 -2.76 -1.87
CA ASN A 60 -14.61 -3.70 -0.93
C ASN A 60 -13.35 -3.10 -0.29
N HIS A 61 -12.52 -2.39 -1.06
CA HIS A 61 -11.32 -1.73 -0.51
C HIS A 61 -11.66 -0.54 0.40
N LYS A 62 -12.73 0.20 0.11
CA LYS A 62 -13.26 1.22 1.01
C LYS A 62 -13.71 0.61 2.35
N PHE A 63 -14.50 -0.46 2.30
CA PHE A 63 -14.93 -1.18 3.50
C PHE A 63 -13.75 -1.77 4.28
N ALA A 64 -12.80 -2.42 3.61
CA ALA A 64 -11.60 -2.96 4.27
C ALA A 64 -10.78 -1.88 4.97
N LEU A 65 -10.70 -0.66 4.41
CA LEU A 65 -10.02 0.46 5.05
C LEU A 65 -10.79 0.96 6.30
N LEU A 66 -12.12 1.03 6.24
CA LEU A 66 -12.93 1.41 7.40
C LEU A 66 -12.88 0.36 8.51
N GLU A 67 -12.95 -0.94 8.15
CA GLU A 67 -12.77 -2.05 9.09
C GLU A 67 -11.41 -1.99 9.76
N TYR A 68 -10.33 -1.80 8.98
CA TYR A 68 -8.98 -1.64 9.52
C TYR A 68 -8.92 -0.52 10.56
N LEU A 69 -9.50 0.66 10.29
CA LEU A 69 -9.49 1.78 11.24
C LEU A 69 -10.34 1.51 12.49
N THR A 70 -11.47 0.80 12.33
CA THR A 70 -12.35 0.44 13.44
C THR A 70 -11.69 -0.56 14.37
N GLU A 71 -11.10 -1.61 13.81
CA GLU A 71 -10.35 -2.62 14.56
C GLU A 71 -9.08 -2.01 15.17
N LEU A 72 -8.40 -1.10 14.46
CA LEU A 72 -7.24 -0.38 15.00
C LEU A 72 -7.64 0.46 16.22
N LYS A 73 -8.80 1.13 16.18
CA LYS A 73 -9.33 1.86 17.33
C LYS A 73 -9.55 0.93 18.50
N SER A 74 -10.24 -0.18 18.30
CA SER A 74 -10.50 -1.17 19.36
C SER A 74 -9.20 -1.73 19.94
N LEU A 75 -8.23 -2.05 19.09
CA LEU A 75 -6.93 -2.57 19.50
C LEU A 75 -6.11 -1.53 20.29
N SER A 76 -6.18 -0.25 19.89
CA SER A 76 -5.54 0.85 20.61
C SER A 76 -6.12 1.10 22.02
N GLU A 77 -7.36 0.68 22.27
CA GLU A 77 -8.03 0.80 23.57
C GLU A 77 -7.75 -0.41 24.47
N ASN A 78 -7.30 -1.52 23.87
CA ASN A 78 -6.97 -2.74 24.60
C ASN A 78 -5.59 -2.64 25.25
N LYS A 79 -5.55 -2.58 26.58
CA LYS A 79 -4.31 -2.52 27.36
C LYS A 79 -3.42 -3.77 27.20
N ASN A 80 -3.98 -4.87 26.72
CA ASN A 80 -3.27 -6.14 26.51
C ASN A 80 -2.82 -6.33 25.05
N ALA A 81 -3.08 -5.36 24.16
CA ALA A 81 -2.67 -5.45 22.77
C ALA A 81 -1.14 -5.50 22.64
N THR A 82 -0.67 -6.44 21.84
CA THR A 82 0.75 -6.63 21.53
C THR A 82 1.08 -6.09 20.14
N GLU A 83 2.35 -5.83 19.87
CA GLU A 83 2.83 -5.44 18.54
C GLU A 83 2.41 -6.45 17.45
N ILE A 84 2.37 -7.74 17.79
CA ILE A 84 1.94 -8.82 16.89
C ILE A 84 0.49 -8.62 16.45
N ASP A 85 -0.39 -8.15 17.33
CA ASP A 85 -1.80 -7.90 17.00
C ASP A 85 -1.93 -6.78 15.96
N PHE A 86 -1.13 -5.72 16.08
CA PHE A 86 -1.10 -4.63 15.10
C PHE A 86 -0.54 -5.10 13.74
N LEU A 87 0.49 -5.96 13.76
CA LEU A 87 1.05 -6.55 12.54
C LEU A 87 0.05 -7.46 11.83
N ASN A 88 -0.69 -8.29 12.57
CA ASN A 88 -1.73 -9.16 12.01
C ASN A 88 -2.87 -8.34 11.40
N LEU A 89 -3.34 -7.31 12.12
CA LEU A 89 -4.37 -6.41 11.62
C LEU A 89 -3.95 -5.73 10.30
N LYS A 90 -2.71 -5.24 10.23
CA LYS A 90 -2.13 -4.68 9.00
C LYS A 90 -2.12 -5.72 7.87
N LYS A 91 -1.69 -6.94 8.17
CA LYS A 91 -1.58 -8.03 7.19
C LYS A 91 -2.93 -8.42 6.61
N ASP A 92 -3.94 -8.55 7.46
CA ASP A 92 -5.22 -9.13 7.07
C ASP A 92 -6.12 -8.11 6.35
N LYS A 93 -6.08 -6.84 6.77
CA LYS A 93 -7.00 -5.81 6.29
C LYS A 93 -6.35 -4.75 5.41
N LEU A 94 -5.16 -4.26 5.79
CA LEU A 94 -4.53 -3.13 5.10
C LEU A 94 -3.73 -3.54 3.85
N ASN A 95 -3.04 -4.68 3.87
CA ASN A 95 -2.18 -5.11 2.77
C ASN A 95 -2.93 -5.26 1.43
N SER A 96 -4.18 -5.73 1.46
CA SER A 96 -4.98 -5.90 0.25
C SER A 96 -5.33 -4.55 -0.40
N VAL A 97 -5.72 -3.56 0.42
CA VAL A 97 -5.98 -2.18 0.00
C VAL A 97 -4.70 -1.57 -0.58
N MET A 98 -3.59 -1.78 0.12
CA MET A 98 -2.26 -1.27 -0.25
C MET A 98 -1.76 -1.83 -1.58
N HIS A 99 -1.93 -3.14 -1.77
CA HIS A 99 -1.60 -3.81 -3.03
C HIS A 99 -2.44 -3.27 -4.19
N PHE A 100 -3.75 -3.07 -3.97
CA PHE A 100 -4.65 -2.51 -4.98
C PHE A 100 -4.24 -1.09 -5.40
N VAL A 101 -4.00 -0.20 -4.44
CA VAL A 101 -3.60 1.19 -4.75
C VAL A 101 -2.21 1.27 -5.37
N ASN A 102 -1.30 0.36 -5.02
CA ASN A 102 0.00 0.22 -5.67
C ASN A 102 -0.16 -0.13 -7.15
N ILE A 103 -0.86 -1.23 -7.47
CA ILE A 103 -1.06 -1.67 -8.87
C ILE A 103 -1.81 -0.62 -9.69
N LYS A 104 -2.89 -0.06 -9.15
CA LYS A 104 -3.80 0.79 -9.95
C LYS A 104 -3.34 2.23 -10.07
N ASN A 105 -2.63 2.77 -9.08
CA ASN A 105 -2.25 4.18 -9.08
C ASN A 105 -0.74 4.42 -8.91
N GLY A 106 0.07 3.37 -8.82
CA GLY A 106 1.52 3.50 -8.68
C GLY A 106 1.96 4.05 -7.33
N PHE A 107 1.16 3.82 -6.28
CA PHE A 107 1.64 4.02 -4.90
C PHE A 107 2.78 3.06 -4.59
N SER A 108 3.81 3.53 -3.88
CA SER A 108 5.01 2.77 -3.57
C SER A 108 5.25 2.77 -2.07
N ILE A 109 5.52 1.61 -1.49
CA ILE A 109 6.04 1.52 -0.12
C ILE A 109 7.53 1.89 -0.13
N ARG A 110 7.95 2.81 0.76
CA ARG A 110 9.27 3.50 0.73
C ARG A 110 10.48 2.55 0.56
N ASN A 111 10.47 1.39 1.23
CA ASN A 111 11.63 0.49 1.26
C ASN A 111 11.61 -0.68 0.27
N ASN A 112 10.49 -0.96 -0.41
CA ASN A 112 10.39 -2.20 -1.19
C ASN A 112 10.69 -2.03 -2.68
N LEU A 113 10.53 -0.84 -3.26
CA LEU A 113 10.42 -0.76 -4.72
C LEU A 113 11.74 -0.96 -5.46
N ILE A 114 12.88 -0.48 -4.94
CA ILE A 114 14.17 -0.73 -5.59
C ILE A 114 14.63 -2.17 -5.34
N HIS A 115 14.47 -2.66 -4.10
CA HIS A 115 14.90 -4.00 -3.71
C HIS A 115 14.07 -5.11 -4.36
N SER A 116 12.74 -4.96 -4.47
CA SER A 116 11.90 -5.95 -5.16
C SER A 116 12.28 -6.08 -6.65
N TYR A 117 12.60 -4.98 -7.33
CA TYR A 117 13.03 -5.03 -8.74
C TYR A 117 14.43 -5.65 -8.85
N ALA A 118 15.37 -5.26 -7.99
CA ALA A 118 16.69 -5.87 -7.95
C ALA A 118 16.62 -7.39 -7.73
N LEU A 119 15.74 -7.85 -6.83
CA LEU A 119 15.54 -9.27 -6.53
C LEU A 119 14.96 -10.04 -7.74
N ILE A 120 14.02 -9.44 -8.49
CA ILE A 120 13.53 -10.01 -9.76
C ILE A 120 14.70 -10.15 -10.76
N GLY A 121 15.53 -9.12 -10.88
CA GLY A 121 16.72 -9.16 -11.75
C GLY A 121 17.68 -10.28 -11.35
N ILE A 122 17.95 -10.44 -10.06
CA ILE A 122 18.79 -11.52 -9.52
C ILE A 122 18.21 -12.91 -9.85
N ILE A 123 16.90 -13.10 -9.68
CA ILE A 123 16.25 -14.39 -10.01
C ILE A 123 16.43 -14.72 -11.50
N ILE A 124 16.23 -13.74 -12.38
CA ILE A 124 16.41 -13.92 -13.83
C ILE A 124 17.87 -14.26 -14.14
N ASP A 125 18.83 -13.53 -13.55
CA ASP A 125 20.26 -13.79 -13.71
C ASP A 125 20.63 -15.23 -13.25
N ILE A 126 20.05 -15.71 -12.15
CA ILE A 126 20.26 -17.09 -11.64
C ILE A 126 19.67 -18.13 -12.61
N ILE A 127 18.44 -17.93 -13.09
CA ILE A 127 17.79 -18.87 -14.03
C ILE A 127 18.59 -18.97 -15.33
N LEU A 128 19.08 -17.84 -15.84
CA LEU A 128 19.92 -17.80 -17.05
C LEU A 128 21.30 -18.44 -16.82
N SER A 129 21.85 -18.28 -15.62
CA SER A 129 23.10 -18.95 -15.22
C SER A 129 22.97 -20.47 -15.21
N ILE A 130 21.85 -20.99 -14.69
CA ILE A 130 21.59 -22.44 -14.57
C ILE A 130 21.15 -23.06 -15.89
N SER A 131 20.43 -22.33 -16.76
CA SER A 131 19.89 -22.85 -18.03
C SER A 131 20.94 -23.08 -19.13
N GLY A 132 22.24 -22.88 -18.85
CA GLY A 132 23.34 -23.18 -19.78
C GLY A 132 23.56 -22.14 -20.88
N ILE A 133 22.69 -21.12 -20.98
CA ILE A 133 22.86 -19.94 -21.86
C ILE A 133 24.10 -19.13 -21.42
N ALA A 134 24.52 -19.26 -20.17
CA ALA A 134 25.72 -18.65 -19.60
C ALA A 134 27.03 -18.99 -20.33
N LYS A 135 27.09 -20.07 -21.11
CA LYS A 135 28.28 -20.35 -21.96
C LYS A 135 28.49 -19.31 -23.06
N HIS A 136 27.49 -18.47 -23.35
CA HIS A 136 27.54 -17.46 -24.41
C HIS A 136 27.42 -16.02 -23.88
N TYR A 137 27.41 -15.85 -22.56
CA TYR A 137 27.34 -14.55 -21.90
C TYR A 137 28.46 -14.42 -20.87
N HIS A 138 29.12 -13.26 -20.82
CA HIS A 138 29.90 -12.91 -19.63
C HIS A 138 28.96 -12.82 -18.43
N TYR A 139 29.37 -13.42 -17.31
CA TYR A 139 28.68 -13.51 -16.01
C TYR A 139 28.48 -12.12 -15.35
N ILE A 140 27.85 -11.21 -16.07
CA ILE A 140 27.50 -9.88 -15.59
C ILE A 140 26.01 -9.97 -15.23
N PRO A 141 25.59 -9.52 -14.04
CA PRO A 141 24.19 -9.50 -13.62
C PRO A 141 23.46 -8.36 -14.34
N ILE A 142 23.32 -8.50 -15.66
CA ILE A 142 22.77 -7.49 -16.56
C ILE A 142 21.32 -7.24 -16.21
N PHE A 143 20.55 -8.28 -15.85
CA PHE A 143 19.15 -8.11 -15.46
C PHE A 143 19.04 -7.44 -14.10
N MET A 144 19.86 -7.77 -13.11
CA MET A 144 19.94 -7.00 -11.87
C MET A 144 20.16 -5.50 -12.15
N MET A 145 21.11 -5.16 -13.02
CA MET A 145 21.42 -3.76 -13.35
C MET A 145 20.26 -3.06 -14.08
N ILE A 146 19.66 -3.71 -15.07
CA ILE A 146 18.48 -3.19 -15.78
C ILE A 146 17.33 -2.94 -14.81
N PHE A 147 17.03 -3.92 -13.95
CA PHE A 147 15.93 -3.81 -12.99
C PHE A 147 16.22 -2.80 -11.87
N LEU A 148 17.47 -2.60 -11.47
CA LEU A 148 17.89 -1.51 -10.57
C LEU A 148 17.63 -0.14 -11.18
N ILE A 149 17.94 0.06 -12.47
CA ILE A 149 17.67 1.31 -13.19
C ILE A 149 16.16 1.54 -13.28
N ILE A 150 15.38 0.53 -13.67
CA ILE A 150 13.92 0.61 -13.75
C ILE A 150 13.31 0.94 -12.39
N GLY A 151 13.74 0.24 -11.32
CA GLY A 151 13.32 0.49 -9.95
C GLY A 151 13.63 1.92 -9.50
N SER A 152 14.81 2.43 -9.85
CA SER A 152 15.23 3.80 -9.55
C SER A 152 14.38 4.85 -10.27
N ILE A 153 14.08 4.65 -11.56
CA ILE A 153 13.20 5.55 -12.33
C ILE A 153 11.78 5.54 -11.75
N LYS A 154 11.25 4.36 -11.43
CA LYS A 154 9.91 4.23 -10.82
C LYS A 154 9.86 4.87 -9.44
N HIS A 155 10.88 4.70 -8.61
CA HIS A 155 10.99 5.35 -7.31
C HIS A 155 11.03 6.87 -7.44
N LYS A 156 11.87 7.43 -8.33
CA LYS A 156 11.91 8.87 -8.61
C LYS A 156 10.55 9.42 -9.06
N LYS A 157 9.84 8.68 -9.93
CA LYS A 157 8.49 9.05 -10.41
C LYS A 157 7.43 8.97 -9.32
N ALA A 158 7.52 8.00 -8.40
CA ALA A 158 6.61 7.90 -7.27
C ALA A 158 6.86 9.04 -6.26
N LYS A 159 8.13 9.37 -6.02
CA LYS A 159 8.56 10.51 -5.17
C LYS A 159 8.02 11.83 -5.71
N SER A 160 8.22 12.12 -7.00
CA SER A 160 7.75 13.38 -7.60
C SER A 160 6.23 13.53 -7.60
N LYS A 161 5.50 12.41 -7.55
CA LYS A 161 4.03 12.38 -7.50
C LYS A 161 3.45 12.30 -6.09
N ASN A 162 4.28 12.37 -5.03
CA ASN A 162 3.86 12.16 -3.64
C ASN A 162 3.11 10.84 -3.41
N LYS A 163 3.53 9.80 -4.13
CA LYS A 163 2.94 8.44 -4.08
C LYS A 163 3.79 7.46 -3.27
N ILE A 164 4.83 7.95 -2.59
CA ILE A 164 5.56 7.15 -1.60
C ILE A 164 4.73 7.14 -0.32
N LEU A 165 4.51 5.94 0.21
CA LEU A 165 3.81 5.69 1.46
C LEU A 165 4.81 5.10 2.48
N GLU A 166 4.79 5.66 3.67
CA GLU A 166 5.51 5.26 4.88
C GLU A 166 4.54 4.45 5.73
N LEU A 167 4.48 3.15 5.40
CA LEU A 167 3.53 2.19 5.93
C LEU A 167 4.21 0.89 6.33
#